data_AF-A0A2G1DKW8-F1
#
_entry.id   AF-A0A2G1DKW8-F1
#
_cell.length_a   1.000
_cell.length_b   1.000
_cell.length_c   1.000
_cell.angle_alpha   90.00
_cell.angle_beta   90.00
_cell.angle_gamma   90.00
#
_symmetry.space_group_name_H-M   'P 1'
#
loop_
_entity.id
_entity.type
_entity.pdbx_description
1 polymer ?
#
loop_
_entity_poly.entity_id
_entity_poly.type
_entity_poly.pdbx_seq_one_letter_code
_entity_poly.pdbx_strand_id
1 'polypeptide(L)'
;MSKRLESQCLYIQKDIENNEYVDYLFACDVWDKDPRFKKKFMKIGEVKGLFRIDKLTYDSTLLYPMEGDSFNHCYQNALTKVLNVYNEKKQYSSKLAFHSG
;
A
#
# COMPACT_ATOMS: atom_id res chain seq x y z
N MET A 1 15.55 -15.93 8.12
CA MET A 1 15.61 -15.66 6.66
C MET A 1 15.01 -14.29 6.44
N SER A 2 15.64 -13.41 5.66
CA SER A 2 15.16 -12.03 5.48
C SER A 2 14.07 -12.02 4.41
N LYS A 3 12.81 -11.97 4.85
CA LYS A 3 11.66 -11.71 3.97
C LYS A 3 11.76 -10.28 3.45
N ARG A 4 11.57 -10.09 2.14
CA ARG A 4 11.63 -8.78 1.50
C ARG A 4 10.23 -8.35 1.07
N LEU A 5 9.82 -7.16 1.50
CA LEU A 5 8.64 -6.50 0.95
C LEU A 5 9.00 -5.80 -0.35
N GLU A 6 8.08 -5.90 -1.32
CA GLU A 6 8.07 -5.05 -2.50
C GLU A 6 7.69 -3.63 -2.07
N SER A 7 8.59 -2.66 -2.24
CA SER A 7 8.33 -1.27 -1.81
C SER A 7 7.31 -0.54 -2.69
N GLN A 8 6.96 -1.09 -3.85
CA GLN A 8 6.16 -0.39 -4.85
C GLN A 8 4.65 -0.40 -4.60
N CYS A 9 4.11 -1.09 -3.58
CA CYS A 9 2.66 -1.22 -3.34
C CYS A 9 1.89 -1.66 -4.59
N LEU A 10 1.54 -2.94 -4.69
CA LEU A 10 0.86 -3.57 -5.83
C LEU A 10 -0.46 -2.89 -6.17
N TYR A 11 -1.27 -2.66 -5.15
CA TYR A 11 -2.55 -2.03 -5.32
C TYR A 11 -2.93 -1.20 -4.10
N ILE A 12 -3.73 -0.18 -4.36
CA ILE A 12 -4.40 0.65 -3.37
C ILE A 12 -5.87 0.65 -3.76
N GLN A 13 -6.72 0.22 -2.85
CA GLN A 13 -8.15 0.08 -3.07
C GLN A 13 -8.89 0.85 -2.01
N LYS A 14 -9.83 1.71 -2.45
CA LYS A 14 -10.76 2.38 -1.56
C LYS A 14 -11.66 1.33 -0.93
N ASP A 15 -11.72 1.31 0.39
CA ASP A 15 -12.51 0.37 1.16
C ASP A 15 -13.84 1.01 1.58
N ILE A 16 -13.74 2.12 2.31
CA ILE A 16 -14.89 2.87 2.82
C ILE A 16 -14.73 4.34 2.45
N GLU A 17 -15.83 5.01 2.09
CA GLU A 17 -15.88 6.45 1.92
C GLU A 17 -17.17 7.00 2.50
N ASN A 18 -17.07 8.03 3.34
CA ASN A 18 -18.22 8.80 3.80
C ASN A 18 -17.90 10.31 3.68
N ASN A 19 -18.69 11.17 4.31
CA ASN A 19 -18.49 12.62 4.23
C ASN A 19 -17.25 13.11 4.97
N GLU A 20 -16.77 12.38 5.97
CA GLU A 20 -15.68 12.80 6.86
C GLU A 20 -14.34 12.22 6.41
N TYR A 21 -14.31 10.97 5.95
CA TYR A 21 -13.07 10.28 5.65
C TYR A 21 -13.18 9.31 4.47
N VAL A 22 -12.02 8.86 4.03
CA VAL A 22 -11.85 7.76 3.08
C VAL A 22 -10.79 6.79 3.58
N ASP A 23 -11.13 5.50 3.57
CA ASP A 23 -10.25 4.41 3.96
C ASP A 23 -9.70 3.69 2.73
N TYR A 24 -8.43 3.32 2.80
CA TYR A 24 -7.68 2.68 1.73
C TYR A 24 -6.94 1.45 2.24
N LEU A 25 -7.25 0.31 1.63
CA LEU A 25 -6.45 -0.90 1.71
C LEU A 25 -5.27 -0.78 0.74
N PHE A 26 -4.07 -1.09 1.21
CA PHE A 26 -2.87 -1.16 0.36
C PHE A 26 -2.18 -2.50 0.58
N ALA A 27 -1.59 -3.05 -0.49
CA ALA A 27 -0.96 -4.37 -0.44
C ALA A 27 0.41 -4.39 -1.11
N CYS A 28 1.29 -5.22 -0.56
CA CYS A 28 2.63 -5.48 -1.10
C CYS A 28 2.89 -6.98 -1.19
N ASP A 29 3.70 -7.35 -2.18
CA ASP A 29 4.18 -8.71 -2.31
C ASP A 29 5.25 -8.98 -1.26
N VAL A 30 5.17 -10.19 -0.69
CA VAL A 30 6.23 -10.73 0.16
C VAL A 30 7.04 -11.69 -0.68
N TRP A 31 8.34 -11.41 -0.79
CA TRP A 31 9.30 -12.25 -1.47
C TRP A 31 10.23 -12.92 -0.47
N ASP A 32 10.53 -14.19 -0.70
CA ASP A 32 11.55 -14.92 0.04
C ASP A 32 12.49 -15.65 -0.93
N LYS A 33 13.62 -16.12 -0.43
CA LYS A 33 14.58 -16.88 -1.22
C LYS A 33 13.91 -18.15 -1.75
N ASP A 34 14.02 -18.36 -3.06
CA ASP A 34 13.57 -19.61 -3.66
C ASP A 34 14.52 -20.73 -3.21
N PRO A 35 14.06 -21.76 -2.48
CA PRO A 35 14.93 -22.82 -1.98
C PRO A 35 15.54 -23.65 -3.12
N ARG A 36 14.99 -23.56 -4.34
CA ARG A 36 15.51 -24.26 -5.53
C ARG A 36 16.70 -23.55 -6.18
N PHE A 37 16.91 -22.26 -5.92
CA PHE A 37 17.91 -21.45 -6.62
C PHE A 37 18.66 -20.50 -5.68
N LYS A 38 20.00 -20.51 -5.73
CA LYS A 38 20.85 -19.68 -4.84
C LYS A 38 20.64 -18.16 -4.94
N LYS A 39 20.16 -17.65 -6.08
CA LYS A 39 20.07 -16.20 -6.37
C LYS A 39 18.66 -15.72 -6.75
N LYS A 40 17.65 -16.59 -6.75
CA LYS A 40 16.28 -16.18 -7.10
C LYS A 40 15.43 -16.01 -5.85
N PHE A 41 14.49 -15.08 -5.95
CA PHE A 41 13.41 -14.93 -5.01
C PHE A 41 12.13 -15.49 -5.62
N MET A 42 11.22 -15.93 -4.77
CA MET A 42 9.87 -16.30 -5.16
C MET A 42 8.86 -15.52 -4.33
N LYS A 43 7.75 -15.14 -4.94
CA LYS A 43 6.60 -14.58 -4.24
C LYS A 43 6.05 -15.66 -3.32
N ILE A 44 5.97 -15.36 -2.03
CA ILE A 44 5.46 -16.28 -1.01
C ILE A 44 4.09 -15.86 -0.47
N GLY A 45 3.63 -14.64 -0.81
CA GLY A 45 2.33 -14.15 -0.41
C GLY A 45 2.19 -12.65 -0.59
N GLU A 46 1.15 -12.12 0.02
CA GLU A 46 0.81 -10.70 0.03
C GLU A 46 0.52 -10.29 1.47
N VAL A 47 0.96 -9.09 1.84
CA VAL A 47 0.58 -8.44 3.10
C VAL A 47 -0.21 -7.18 2.80
N LYS A 48 -1.08 -6.79 3.73
CA LYS A 48 -1.97 -5.65 3.57
C LYS A 48 -1.85 -4.71 4.77
N GLY A 49 -2.05 -3.44 4.51
CA GLY A 49 -2.30 -2.41 5.52
C GLY A 49 -3.58 -1.64 5.21
N LEU A 50 -4.01 -0.84 6.17
CA LEU A 50 -5.18 0.03 6.08
C LEU A 50 -4.81 1.42 6.60
N PHE A 51 -5.11 2.45 5.82
CA PHE A 51 -5.01 3.83 6.27
C PHE A 51 -6.25 4.64 5.95
N ARG A 52 -6.46 5.69 6.72
CA ARG A 52 -7.54 6.66 6.59
C ARG A 52 -6.98 8.00 6.17
N ILE A 53 -7.69 8.71 5.30
CA ILE A 53 -7.49 10.13 5.05
C ILE A 53 -8.74 10.88 5.53
N ASP A 54 -8.53 11.86 6.40
CA ASP A 54 -9.56 12.82 6.79
C ASP A 54 -9.78 13.83 5.65
N LYS A 55 -11.02 14.04 5.23
CA LYS A 55 -11.35 14.92 4.09
C LYS A 55 -11.30 16.41 4.43
N LEU A 56 -11.41 16.76 5.70
CA LEU A 56 -11.36 18.14 6.17
C LEU A 56 -9.92 18.58 6.39
N THR A 57 -9.12 17.77 7.08
CA THR A 57 -7.74 18.13 7.43
C THR A 57 -6.71 17.64 6.41
N TYR A 58 -7.07 16.69 5.56
CA TYR A 58 -6.15 15.95 4.69
C TYR A 58 -5.09 15.14 5.43
N ASP A 59 -5.24 15.00 6.76
CA ASP A 59 -4.35 14.17 7.55
C ASP A 59 -4.59 12.70 7.24
N SER A 60 -3.52 11.94 7.37
CA SER A 60 -3.54 10.49 7.15
C SER A 60 -3.21 9.75 8.44
N THR A 61 -3.99 8.71 8.73
CA THR A 61 -3.79 7.86 9.91
C THR A 61 -3.66 6.41 9.47
N LEU A 62 -2.60 5.74 9.91
CA LEU A 62 -2.42 4.31 9.71
C LEU A 62 -3.28 3.54 10.72
N LEU A 63 -4.35 2.90 10.25
CA LEU A 63 -5.29 2.16 11.09
C LEU A 63 -4.82 0.72 11.33
N TYR A 64 -4.26 0.09 10.30
CA TYR A 64 -3.68 -1.25 10.39
C TYR A 64 -2.31 -1.26 9.71
N PRO A 65 -1.22 -1.46 10.48
CA PRO A 65 0.13 -1.48 9.91
C PRO A 65 0.34 -2.73 9.06
N MET A 66 1.16 -2.60 8.02
CA MET A 66 1.57 -3.71 7.18
C MET A 66 2.70 -4.49 7.85
N GLU A 67 2.54 -5.81 8.02
CA GLU A 67 3.58 -6.66 8.59
C GLU A 67 4.85 -6.62 7.73
N GLY A 68 5.99 -6.31 8.36
CA GLY A 68 7.29 -6.19 7.71
C GLY A 68 7.63 -4.79 7.18
N ASP A 69 6.70 -3.82 7.23
CA ASP A 69 6.96 -2.43 6.84
C ASP A 69 7.45 -1.59 8.03
N SER A 70 8.58 -1.97 8.62
CA SER A 70 9.08 -1.42 9.90
C SER A 70 9.33 0.09 9.90
N PHE A 71 9.44 0.72 8.73
CA PHE A 71 9.67 2.15 8.55
C PHE A 71 8.51 2.86 7.83
N ASN A 72 7.36 2.18 7.68
CA ASN A 72 6.17 2.70 7.00
C ASN A 72 6.43 3.19 5.55
N HIS A 73 7.42 2.62 4.86
CA HIS A 73 7.74 3.03 3.49
C HIS A 73 6.61 2.68 2.51
N CYS A 74 5.99 1.52 2.68
CA CYS A 74 4.88 1.10 1.84
C CYS A 74 3.66 1.97 2.11
N TYR A 75 3.40 2.30 3.38
CA TYR A 75 2.37 3.26 3.76
C TYR A 75 2.58 4.65 3.11
N GLN A 76 3.76 5.24 3.27
CA GLN A 76 4.06 6.56 2.71
C GLN A 76 3.92 6.59 1.19
N ASN A 77 4.41 5.54 0.51
CA ASN A 77 4.25 5.41 -0.93
C ASN A 77 2.78 5.30 -1.36
N ALA A 78 1.98 4.53 -0.61
CA ALA A 78 0.55 4.41 -0.89
C ALA A 78 -0.17 5.74 -0.72
N LEU A 79 0.11 6.45 0.37
CA LEU A 79 -0.44 7.77 0.65
C LEU A 79 -0.11 8.78 -0.46
N THR A 80 1.17 8.89 -0.85
CA THR A 80 1.60 9.79 -1.92
C THR A 80 0.85 9.50 -3.23
N LYS A 81 0.68 8.23 -3.58
CA LYS A 81 -0.05 7.83 -4.79
C LYS A 81 -1.52 8.26 -4.77
N VAL A 82 -2.20 8.09 -3.63
CA VAL A 82 -3.59 8.55 -3.48
C VAL A 82 -3.69 10.07 -3.58
N LEU A 83 -2.82 10.80 -2.86
CA LEU A 83 -2.84 12.26 -2.86
C LEU A 83 -2.52 12.86 -4.23
N ASN A 84 -1.59 12.27 -4.98
CA ASN A 84 -1.29 12.71 -6.35
C ASN A 84 -2.52 12.59 -7.27
N VAL A 85 -3.21 11.44 -7.23
CA VAL A 85 -4.42 11.23 -8.02
C VAL A 85 -5.55 12.17 -7.58
N TYR A 86 -5.70 12.41 -6.28
CA TYR A 86 -6.65 13.39 -5.77
C TYR A 86 -6.31 14.80 -6.26
N ASN A 87 -5.03 15.20 -6.25
CA ASN A 87 -4.61 16.51 -6.71
C ASN A 87 -4.91 16.75 -8.19
N GLU A 88 -4.75 15.72 -9.03
CA GLU A 88 -5.03 15.75 -10.46
C GLU A 88 -6.53 15.74 -10.78
N LYS A 89 -7.29 14.85 -10.14
CA LYS A 89 -8.70 14.57 -10.50
C LYS A 89 -9.72 15.24 -9.60
N LYS A 90 -9.27 15.82 -8.49
CA LYS A 90 -10.12 16.33 -7.39
C LYS A 90 -11.11 15.29 -6.86
N GLN A 91 -10.74 14.01 -6.97
CA GLN A 91 -11.58 12.87 -6.60
C GLN A 91 -10.72 11.73 -6.06
N TYR A 92 -11.22 11.07 -5.01
CA TYR A 92 -10.63 9.87 -4.44
C TYR A 92 -10.90 8.66 -5.33
N SER A 93 -9.84 8.15 -5.98
CA SER A 93 -9.95 6.99 -6.87
C SER A 93 -10.37 5.73 -6.10
N SER A 94 -11.25 4.93 -6.70
CA SER A 94 -11.71 3.65 -6.15
C SER A 94 -10.63 2.56 -6.17
N LYS A 95 -9.77 2.58 -7.18
CA LYS A 95 -8.70 1.60 -7.35
C LYS A 95 -7.49 2.22 -8.03
N LEU A 96 -6.32 1.88 -7.54
CA LEU A 96 -5.03 2.17 -8.15
C LEU A 96 -4.26 0.86 -8.19
N ALA A 97 -3.96 0.38 -9.40
CA ALA A 97 -3.13 -0.79 -9.61
C ALA A 97 -1.77 -0.36 -10.14
N PHE A 98 -0.71 -0.90 -9.55
CA PHE A 98 0.66 -0.65 -9.94
C PHE A 98 1.29 -1.98 -10.30
N HIS A 99 1.68 -2.10 -11.56
CA HIS A 99 2.39 -3.29 -12.02
C HIS A 99 3.85 -3.16 -11.56
N SER A 100 4.27 -4.05 -10.66
CA SER A 100 5.69 -4.31 -10.42
C SER A 100 6.25 -5.00 -11.66
N GLY A 101 7.08 -4.28 -12.42
CA GLY A 101 7.78 -4.79 -13.61
C GLY A 101 9.00 -5.63 -13.27
#